data_AF-A0AAJ7IR99-F1
#
_entry.id   AF-A0AAJ7IR99-F1
#
_cell.length_a   1.000
_cell.length_b   1.000
_cell.length_c   1.000
_cell.angle_alpha   90.00
_cell.angle_beta   90.00
_cell.angle_gamma   90.00
#
_symmetry.space_group_name_H-M   'P 1'
#
loop_
_entity.id
_entity.type
_entity.pdbx_description
1 polymer ?
#
loop_
_entity_poly.entity_id
_entity_poly.type
_entity_poly.pdbx_seq_one_letter_code
_entity_poly.pdbx_strand_id
1 'polypeptide(L)'
;MEYNTRRRPATNGESTSDPENIYLHDLQIYNEPPLQGTIRLADYQKLGVDRLKVLQYVESNAARTDLKAIEERKLHLSTALKKDGLKDYAHLLYGKGCSSSTDMDIACRKMDHLSHYILKLAFCQDTDREMWFIKQEVELFKLRFSSLNKEGVEKLLSKHEIDCQQVTQEEKDELREELSTSTAKITNIDTTDFYKVPFQKVTDLIRGRKVYLSKGIAYIPHIELISLFTSYFRKILIDDMDGARCCMIRISEDQRMITYYKTLNRTFCTATQVVWTTDSTPIEKLDELSKTSYPLCMRVLHEALKTNHHLKNGGRIQYGLFIKGIGVTLEDSLRFWKTEFTRKIDPEKFERNYAYTIRHTYGKAGKQTNYTPLGCPKIMNSAVGPGEYHGCPYKHMDPASLKQKLFNYGVPPATIGEIAELVKERNYHIACAAYFKAAHNQLPEKPILHPNGYFMESRAILAKKNPTENENKERLSQSGRFSDRVGTPRRIDRSIATPLRNIGTPSRNAGTPSRNAGTPSRNAGTPSRITGTPPGTAGTFSKDVVIPSTSTGDTTPLPNTMHERSSMTPVRTTKAIPKRIANDLTADEIAELINEDM
;
A
#
# COMPACT_ATOMS: atom_id res chain seq x y z
N MET A 1 12.48 57.70 -20.81
CA MET A 1 11.60 57.00 -19.84
C MET A 1 12.25 55.68 -19.49
N GLU A 2 13.06 55.67 -18.44
CA GLU A 2 13.69 54.46 -17.90
C GLU A 2 13.01 54.14 -16.58
N TYR A 3 12.36 52.98 -16.51
CA TYR A 3 11.62 52.53 -15.34
C TYR A 3 12.59 51.89 -14.34
N ASN A 4 12.84 52.60 -13.23
CA ASN A 4 13.51 52.08 -12.05
C ASN A 4 12.66 51.00 -11.37
N THR A 5 13.14 49.75 -11.37
CA THR A 5 12.60 48.68 -10.52
C THR A 5 12.99 48.91 -9.06
N ARG A 6 12.01 49.31 -8.24
CA ARG A 6 12.13 49.35 -6.76
C ARG A 6 12.42 47.95 -6.22
N ARG A 7 13.62 47.74 -5.67
CA ARG A 7 13.91 46.62 -4.74
C ARG A 7 13.05 46.81 -3.48
N ARG A 8 12.25 45.81 -3.12
CA ARG A 8 11.68 45.69 -1.76
C ARG A 8 12.82 45.31 -0.81
N PRO A 9 12.94 45.91 0.38
CA PRO A 9 13.94 45.51 1.35
C PRO A 9 13.55 44.16 1.96
N ALA A 10 14.52 43.24 2.01
CA ALA A 10 14.41 42.04 2.81
C ALA A 10 14.28 42.45 4.29
N THR A 11 13.19 42.05 4.92
CA THR A 11 13.07 42.08 6.38
C THR A 11 14.09 41.09 6.94
N ASN A 12 15.17 41.62 7.52
CA ASN A 12 16.08 40.87 8.38
C ASN A 12 15.29 40.36 9.58
N GLY A 13 14.87 39.10 9.53
CA GLY A 13 14.59 38.35 10.74
C GLY A 13 15.94 37.91 11.30
N GLU A 14 16.31 38.44 12.47
CA GLU A 14 17.41 37.91 13.26
C GLU A 14 17.10 36.45 13.61
N SER A 15 17.80 35.51 12.99
CA SER A 15 17.91 34.12 13.46
C SER A 15 19.35 33.88 13.87
N THR A 16 19.64 34.16 15.13
CA THR A 16 20.88 33.77 15.80
C THR A 16 20.87 32.26 16.07
N SER A 17 21.25 31.45 15.09
CA SER A 17 21.66 30.06 15.33
C SER A 17 22.58 29.61 14.20
N ASP A 18 23.86 29.37 14.54
CA ASP A 18 24.85 28.79 13.64
C ASP A 18 24.32 27.49 13.00
N PRO A 19 24.52 27.24 11.69
CA PRO A 19 24.09 26.01 11.01
C PRO A 19 24.59 24.71 11.64
N GLU A 20 25.71 24.74 12.37
CA GLU A 20 26.26 23.60 13.10
C GLU A 20 25.43 23.22 14.33
N ASN A 21 24.62 24.14 14.86
CA ASN A 21 23.86 23.94 16.10
C ASN A 21 22.59 23.08 15.91
N ILE A 22 22.00 23.07 14.71
CA ILE A 22 20.75 22.32 14.46
C ILE A 22 20.98 20.80 14.51
N TYR A 23 22.15 20.34 14.04
CA TYR A 23 22.47 18.92 13.85
C TYR A 23 23.36 18.32 14.95
N LEU A 24 23.34 18.87 16.16
CA LEU A 24 24.18 18.40 17.28
C LEU A 24 23.73 17.07 17.91
N HIS A 25 22.52 16.60 17.61
CA HIS A 25 21.93 15.42 18.24
C HIS A 25 21.45 14.40 17.19
N ASP A 26 21.66 13.10 17.45
CA ASP A 26 21.26 12.00 16.56
C ASP A 26 19.75 11.83 16.39
N LEU A 27 18.97 12.34 17.34
CA LEU A 27 17.51 12.33 17.33
C LEU A 27 16.96 13.75 17.28
N GLN A 28 15.99 14.00 16.40
CA GLN A 28 15.38 15.30 16.19
C GLN A 28 13.85 15.20 16.30
N ILE A 29 13.21 16.26 16.81
CA ILE A 29 11.74 16.39 16.92
C ILE A 29 11.16 17.14 15.70
N TYR A 30 12.02 17.61 14.80
CA TYR A 30 11.68 18.28 13.53
C TYR A 30 10.87 19.58 13.68
N ASN A 31 11.06 20.34 14.75
CA ASN A 31 10.32 21.59 15.02
C ASN A 31 10.63 22.73 14.03
N GLU A 32 11.85 22.77 13.49
CA GLU A 32 12.28 23.86 12.62
C GLU A 32 12.47 23.34 11.19
N PRO A 33 11.90 23.98 10.17
CA PRO A 33 12.12 23.57 8.79
C PRO A 33 13.59 23.78 8.39
N PRO A 34 14.13 22.97 7.46
CA PRO A 34 15.48 23.17 6.94
C PRO A 34 15.52 24.42 6.04
N LEU A 35 15.79 25.58 6.64
CA LEU A 35 15.76 26.90 5.99
C LEU A 35 17.00 27.21 5.14
N GLN A 36 18.05 26.40 5.23
CA GLN A 36 19.35 26.71 4.62
C GLN A 36 19.83 25.64 3.64
N GLY A 37 20.29 26.12 2.48
CA GLY A 37 20.92 25.33 1.43
C GLY A 37 20.05 25.16 0.18
N THR A 38 20.70 24.87 -0.93
CA THR A 38 20.05 24.44 -2.16
C THR A 38 20.25 22.94 -2.33
N ILE A 39 19.24 22.25 -2.84
CA ILE A 39 19.30 20.81 -3.13
C ILE A 39 18.93 20.59 -4.59
N ARG A 40 19.62 19.66 -5.25
CA ARG A 40 19.25 19.27 -6.61
C ARG A 40 17.91 18.55 -6.57
N LEU A 41 17.06 18.81 -7.56
CA LEU A 41 15.73 18.19 -7.62
C LEU A 41 15.82 16.65 -7.60
N ALA A 42 16.81 16.05 -8.26
CA ALA A 42 17.00 14.59 -8.23
C ALA A 42 17.27 14.05 -6.81
N ASP A 43 18.11 14.74 -6.05
CA ASP A 43 18.43 14.35 -4.67
C ASP A 43 17.22 14.54 -3.76
N TYR A 44 16.50 15.66 -3.91
CA TYR A 44 15.23 15.91 -3.23
C TYR A 44 14.22 14.78 -3.49
N GLN A 45 14.04 14.40 -4.75
CA GLN A 45 13.11 13.35 -5.13
C GLN A 45 13.51 11.99 -4.55
N LYS A 46 14.80 11.67 -4.58
CA LYS A 46 15.38 10.45 -4.00
C LYS A 46 15.14 10.38 -2.49
N LEU A 47 15.37 11.48 -1.76
CA LEU A 47 15.18 11.53 -0.31
C LEU A 47 13.75 11.18 0.11
N GLY A 48 12.74 11.72 -0.58
CA GLY A 48 11.34 11.38 -0.28
C GLY A 48 10.99 9.93 -0.62
N VAL A 49 11.53 9.37 -1.71
CA VAL A 49 11.32 7.95 -2.03
C VAL A 49 12.02 7.03 -1.03
N ASP A 50 13.24 7.36 -0.62
CA ASP A 50 14.03 6.57 0.32
C ASP A 50 13.37 6.55 1.70
N ARG A 51 12.94 7.70 2.24
CA ARG A 51 12.24 7.72 3.54
C ARG A 51 10.86 7.05 3.47
N LEU A 52 10.15 7.13 2.34
CA LEU A 52 8.90 6.40 2.16
C LEU A 52 9.12 4.89 2.32
N LYS A 53 10.19 4.35 1.74
CA LYS A 53 10.57 2.93 1.92
C LYS A 53 10.92 2.63 3.37
N VAL A 54 11.63 3.51 4.07
CA VAL A 54 11.95 3.36 5.50
C VAL A 54 10.67 3.20 6.30
N LEU A 55 9.69 4.10 6.13
CA LEU A 55 8.42 4.05 6.87
C LEU A 55 7.58 2.80 6.52
N GLN A 56 7.63 2.30 5.28
CA GLN A 56 7.01 1.03 4.89
C GLN A 56 7.69 -0.19 5.58
N TYR A 57 9.02 -0.16 5.74
CA TYR A 57 9.72 -1.18 6.52
C TYR A 57 9.38 -1.10 8.01
N VAL A 58 9.23 0.11 8.56
CA VAL A 58 8.78 0.33 9.95
C VAL A 58 7.39 -0.27 10.17
N GLU A 59 6.43 0.00 9.26
CA GLU A 59 5.08 -0.57 9.33
C GLU A 59 5.12 -2.10 9.31
N SER A 60 5.87 -2.67 8.37
CA SER A 60 5.99 -4.13 8.22
C SER A 60 6.60 -4.76 9.47
N ASN A 61 7.58 -4.09 10.09
CA ASN A 61 8.23 -4.56 11.29
C ASN A 61 7.33 -4.45 12.53
N ALA A 62 6.55 -3.37 12.64
CA ALA A 62 5.56 -3.22 13.71
C ALA A 62 4.49 -4.30 13.68
N ALA A 63 4.15 -4.81 12.50
CA ALA A 63 3.19 -5.90 12.31
C ALA A 63 3.70 -7.29 12.71
N ARG A 64 5.01 -7.44 12.98
CA ARG A 64 5.64 -8.74 13.31
C ARG A 64 5.37 -9.14 14.76
N THR A 65 4.53 -10.15 14.96
CA THR A 65 4.21 -10.71 16.27
C THR A 65 5.30 -11.63 16.84
N ASP A 66 6.22 -12.11 15.99
CA ASP A 66 7.36 -12.94 16.39
C ASP A 66 8.49 -12.13 17.04
N LEU A 67 8.63 -10.85 16.71
CA LEU A 67 9.66 -9.97 17.27
C LEU A 67 9.10 -9.25 18.49
N LYS A 68 9.40 -9.75 19.69
CA LYS A 68 8.87 -9.19 20.94
C LYS A 68 9.76 -8.09 21.50
N ALA A 69 11.08 -8.29 21.46
CA ALA A 69 12.02 -7.31 22.00
C ALA A 69 12.24 -6.13 21.03
N ILE A 70 12.51 -4.95 21.59
CA ILE A 70 12.78 -3.75 20.79
C ILE A 70 14.10 -3.88 20.01
N GLU A 71 15.10 -4.53 20.59
CA GLU A 71 16.41 -4.75 19.95
C GLU A 71 16.34 -5.73 18.78
N GLU A 72 15.51 -6.79 18.87
CA GLU A 72 15.25 -7.70 17.76
C GLU A 72 14.60 -6.96 16.58
N ARG A 73 13.60 -6.11 16.87
CA ARG A 73 12.95 -5.27 15.85
C ARG A 73 13.94 -4.31 15.21
N LYS A 74 14.81 -3.68 15.99
CA LYS A 74 15.86 -2.78 15.46
C LYS A 74 16.85 -3.50 14.58
N LEU A 75 17.34 -4.66 15.01
CA LEU A 75 18.28 -5.47 14.23
C LEU A 75 17.65 -5.90 12.90
N HIS A 76 16.41 -6.36 12.93
CA HIS A 76 15.65 -6.71 11.73
C HIS A 76 15.49 -5.51 10.80
N LEU A 77 15.09 -4.35 11.32
CA LEU A 77 14.94 -3.11 10.54
C LEU A 77 16.27 -2.71 9.91
N SER A 78 17.34 -2.63 10.71
CA SER A 78 18.68 -2.25 10.24
C SER A 78 19.18 -3.17 9.13
N THR A 79 18.94 -4.48 9.26
CA THR A 79 19.32 -5.47 8.26
C THR A 79 18.56 -5.26 6.94
N ALA A 80 17.25 -5.04 7.01
CA ALA A 80 16.42 -4.75 5.84
C ALA A 80 16.86 -3.45 5.14
N LEU A 81 17.10 -2.38 5.91
CA LEU A 81 17.56 -1.09 5.40
C LEU A 81 18.93 -1.21 4.71
N LYS A 82 19.88 -1.92 5.31
CA LYS A 82 21.21 -2.15 4.71
C LYS A 82 21.13 -2.94 3.40
N LYS A 83 20.26 -3.96 3.33
CA LYS A 83 20.04 -4.79 2.13
C LYS A 83 19.53 -3.95 0.95
N ASP A 84 18.68 -2.96 1.21
CA ASP A 84 18.11 -2.08 0.19
C ASP A 84 18.91 -0.79 -0.05
N GLY A 85 20.13 -0.69 0.50
CA GLY A 85 21.04 0.44 0.28
C GLY A 85 20.75 1.69 1.12
N LEU A 86 19.84 1.61 2.09
CA LEU A 86 19.45 2.70 3.00
C LEU A 86 20.35 2.75 4.24
N LYS A 87 21.67 2.77 4.01
CA LYS A 87 22.68 2.65 5.08
C LYS A 87 22.64 3.81 6.06
N ASP A 88 22.36 5.02 5.60
CA ASP A 88 22.32 6.23 6.43
C ASP A 88 21.21 6.15 7.49
N TYR A 89 20.01 5.70 7.10
CA TYR A 89 18.93 5.44 8.05
C TYR A 89 19.26 4.30 9.02
N ALA A 90 19.92 3.24 8.53
CA ALA A 90 20.33 2.12 9.37
C ALA A 90 21.39 2.52 10.41
N HIS A 91 22.24 3.51 10.08
CA HIS A 91 23.21 4.12 10.98
C HIS A 91 22.51 4.92 12.09
N LEU A 92 21.57 5.80 11.71
CA LEU A 92 20.80 6.63 12.65
C LEU A 92 19.94 5.83 13.64
N LEU A 93 19.60 4.56 13.35
CA LEU A 93 18.91 3.69 14.30
C LEU A 93 19.72 3.41 15.57
N TYR A 94 21.05 3.50 15.50
CA TYR A 94 21.96 3.21 16.62
C TYR A 94 22.70 4.45 17.12
N GLY A 95 22.22 5.65 16.75
CA GLY A 95 22.74 6.90 17.27
C GLY A 95 22.61 6.96 18.79
N LYS A 96 23.71 7.28 19.48
CA LYS A 96 23.76 7.32 20.95
C LYS A 96 23.36 8.69 21.50
N GLY A 97 23.26 9.72 20.65
CA GLY A 97 22.88 11.08 21.02
C GLY A 97 23.92 12.09 20.56
N CYS A 98 25.00 12.23 21.32
CA CYS A 98 25.99 13.31 21.13
C CYS A 98 27.46 12.88 21.22
N SER A 99 27.78 11.58 21.30
CA SER A 99 29.13 11.13 21.68
C SER A 99 30.23 11.36 20.63
N SER A 100 29.90 11.77 19.41
CA SER A 100 30.83 12.28 18.39
C SER A 100 30.03 12.73 17.18
N SER A 101 30.22 13.94 16.66
CA SER A 101 29.64 14.39 15.40
C SER A 101 30.71 14.37 14.32
N THR A 102 30.87 13.22 13.67
CA THR A 102 31.66 13.17 12.43
C THR A 102 30.90 13.90 11.32
N ASP A 103 31.60 14.36 10.28
CA ASP A 103 30.96 14.96 9.11
C ASP A 103 29.91 14.02 8.48
N MET A 104 30.15 12.71 8.57
CA MET A 104 29.21 11.68 8.13
C MET A 104 27.93 11.66 8.98
N ASP A 105 28.03 11.82 10.30
CA ASP A 105 26.87 11.87 11.20
C ASP A 105 26.01 13.12 10.91
N ILE A 106 26.67 14.28 10.72
CA ILE A 106 25.99 15.53 10.38
C ILE A 106 25.26 15.39 9.03
N ALA A 107 25.90 14.78 8.04
CA ALA A 107 25.28 14.50 6.75
C ALA A 107 24.05 13.59 6.87
N CYS A 108 24.13 12.52 7.67
CA CYS A 108 23.00 11.63 7.95
C CYS A 108 21.85 12.37 8.64
N ARG A 109 22.15 13.20 9.66
CA ARG A 109 21.15 14.01 10.38
C ARG A 109 20.46 15.01 9.45
N LYS A 110 21.22 15.68 8.57
CA LYS A 110 20.67 16.60 7.55
C LYS A 110 19.78 15.87 6.54
N MET A 111 20.20 14.69 6.09
CA MET A 111 19.40 13.85 5.20
C MET A 111 18.07 13.43 5.86
N ASP A 112 18.11 13.02 7.12
CA ASP A 112 16.94 12.61 7.89
C ASP A 112 15.96 13.76 8.09
N HIS A 113 16.49 14.93 8.45
CA HIS A 113 15.71 16.14 8.61
C HIS A 113 15.01 16.57 7.31
N LEU A 114 15.73 16.62 6.19
CA LEU A 114 15.16 16.98 4.89
C LEU A 114 14.09 15.99 4.46
N SER A 115 14.40 14.69 4.49
CA SER A 115 13.49 13.64 4.04
C SER A 115 12.17 13.63 4.83
N HIS A 116 12.21 13.93 6.13
CA HIS A 116 11.01 14.07 6.97
C HIS A 116 10.06 15.15 6.44
N TYR A 117 10.58 16.35 6.19
CA TYR A 117 9.79 17.47 5.68
C TYR A 117 9.24 17.22 4.27
N ILE A 118 10.00 16.52 3.42
CA ILE A 118 9.54 16.12 2.08
C ILE A 118 8.31 15.22 2.18
N LEU A 119 8.34 14.21 3.05
CA LEU A 119 7.19 13.34 3.25
C LEU A 119 6.04 14.03 3.98
N LYS A 120 6.31 14.89 4.96
CA LYS A 120 5.28 15.70 5.63
C LYS A 120 4.43 16.45 4.60
N LEU A 121 5.08 17.12 3.64
CA LEU A 121 4.40 17.83 2.54
C LEU A 121 3.63 16.89 1.60
N ALA A 122 4.15 15.69 1.35
CA ALA A 122 3.49 14.73 0.47
C ALA A 122 2.20 14.13 1.06
N PHE A 123 2.14 13.97 2.39
CA PHE A 123 1.06 13.23 3.10
C PHE A 123 0.06 14.15 3.82
N CYS A 124 0.29 15.47 3.90
CA CYS A 124 -0.58 16.39 4.65
C CYS A 124 -1.97 16.68 4.03
N GLN A 125 -2.23 16.21 2.81
CA GLN A 125 -3.48 16.51 2.06
C GLN A 125 -4.59 15.49 2.26
N ASP A 126 -4.25 14.25 2.62
CA ASP A 126 -5.18 13.12 2.72
C ASP A 126 -5.14 12.57 4.15
N THR A 127 -6.28 12.54 4.83
CA THR A 127 -6.36 12.23 6.26
C THR A 127 -5.87 10.82 6.58
N ASP A 128 -6.16 9.82 5.73
CA ASP A 128 -5.72 8.45 5.95
C ASP A 128 -4.19 8.33 5.84
N ARG A 129 -3.61 9.02 4.85
CA ARG A 129 -2.17 9.11 4.64
C ARG A 129 -1.46 9.89 5.74
N GLU A 130 -2.02 11.00 6.17
CA GLU A 130 -1.51 11.79 7.29
C GLU A 130 -1.42 10.94 8.56
N MET A 131 -2.52 10.24 8.90
CA MET A 131 -2.55 9.33 10.06
C MET A 131 -1.51 8.21 9.92
N TRP A 132 -1.36 7.64 8.72
CA TRP A 132 -0.33 6.63 8.47
C TRP A 132 1.08 7.19 8.68
N PHE A 133 1.39 8.36 8.10
CA PHE A 133 2.69 9.01 8.22
C PHE A 133 3.04 9.29 9.69
N ILE A 134 2.12 9.90 10.44
CA ILE A 134 2.30 10.19 11.86
C ILE A 134 2.52 8.89 12.65
N LYS A 135 1.74 7.84 12.37
CA LYS A 135 1.91 6.54 13.01
C LYS A 135 3.31 5.97 12.78
N GLN A 136 3.77 5.91 11.53
CA GLN A 136 5.07 5.30 11.22
C GLN A 136 6.25 6.16 11.68
N GLU A 137 6.17 7.49 11.61
CA GLU A 137 7.21 8.37 12.14
C GLU A 137 7.36 8.23 13.66
N VAL A 138 6.25 8.13 14.38
CA VAL A 138 6.29 7.92 15.83
C VAL A 138 6.90 6.56 16.17
N GLU A 139 6.60 5.50 15.41
CA GLU A 139 7.25 4.20 15.60
C GLU A 139 8.74 4.22 15.27
N LEU A 140 9.15 4.91 14.19
CA LEU A 140 10.58 5.11 13.87
C LEU A 140 11.30 5.89 14.98
N PHE A 141 10.67 6.95 15.50
CA PHE A 141 11.20 7.75 16.60
C PHE A 141 11.41 6.90 17.85
N LYS A 142 10.45 6.04 18.23
CA LYS A 142 10.60 5.11 19.36
C LYS A 142 11.82 4.19 19.20
N LEU A 143 12.01 3.61 18.01
CA LEU A 143 13.13 2.71 17.73
C LEU A 143 14.48 3.42 17.84
N ARG A 144 14.55 4.69 17.41
CA ARG A 144 15.77 5.52 17.55
C ARG A 144 16.00 5.97 18.97
N PHE A 145 14.95 6.38 19.69
CA PHE A 145 15.03 6.80 21.08
C PHE A 145 15.59 5.69 21.97
N SER A 146 15.24 4.43 21.71
CA SER A 146 15.73 3.30 22.52
C SER A 146 17.24 3.05 22.41
N SER A 147 17.94 3.69 21.46
CA SER A 147 19.41 3.63 21.33
C SER A 147 20.16 4.73 22.09
N LEU A 148 19.44 5.74 22.58
CA LEU A 148 20.08 6.86 23.27
C LEU A 148 20.68 6.41 24.60
N ASN A 149 21.86 6.94 24.91
CA ASN A 149 22.43 6.82 26.25
C ASN A 149 21.81 7.88 27.19
N LYS A 150 22.06 7.75 28.50
CA LYS A 150 21.57 8.70 29.52
C LYS A 150 21.89 10.16 29.17
N GLU A 151 23.14 10.43 28.76
CA GLU A 151 23.58 11.77 28.36
C GLU A 151 22.80 12.33 27.15
N GLY A 152 22.52 11.50 26.15
CA GLY A 152 21.72 11.87 24.98
C GLY A 152 20.29 12.22 25.37
N VAL A 153 19.67 11.43 26.25
CA VAL A 153 18.32 11.71 26.76
C VAL A 153 18.30 13.03 27.56
N GLU A 154 19.29 13.27 28.41
CA GLU A 154 19.42 14.51 29.19
C GLU A 154 19.63 15.74 28.29
N LYS A 155 20.48 15.63 27.27
CA LYS A 155 20.65 16.70 26.27
C LYS A 155 19.36 16.98 25.51
N LEU A 156 18.63 15.93 25.13
CA LEU A 156 17.33 16.09 24.48
C LEU A 156 16.29 16.78 25.40
N LEU A 157 16.30 16.45 26.70
CA LEU A 157 15.49 17.15 27.71
C LEU A 157 15.88 18.62 27.84
N SER A 158 17.18 18.96 27.83
CA SER A 158 17.61 20.37 27.92
C SER A 158 17.29 21.18 26.67
N LYS A 159 17.22 20.53 25.50
CA LYS A 159 16.96 21.20 24.21
C LYS A 159 15.48 21.54 24.02
N HIS A 160 14.58 20.86 24.71
CA HIS A 160 13.15 21.01 24.54
C HIS A 160 12.49 21.39 25.87
N GLU A 161 11.64 22.42 25.87
CA GLU A 161 10.89 22.88 27.04
C GLU A 161 9.78 21.91 27.44
N ILE A 162 10.15 20.70 27.86
CA ILE A 162 9.23 19.69 28.36
C ILE A 162 9.22 19.78 29.89
N ASP A 163 8.06 20.07 30.49
CA ASP A 163 7.90 19.99 31.95
C ASP A 163 8.24 18.57 32.47
N CYS A 164 9.51 18.40 32.84
CA CYS A 164 10.10 17.15 33.29
C CYS A 164 11.23 17.51 34.25
N GLN A 165 11.09 17.13 35.52
CA GLN A 165 12.07 17.43 36.56
C GLN A 165 12.55 16.13 37.19
N GLN A 166 13.86 15.99 37.41
CA GLN A 166 14.39 14.85 38.15
C GLN A 166 13.92 14.91 39.61
N VAL A 167 13.50 13.78 40.16
CA VAL A 167 13.12 13.63 41.57
C VAL A 167 14.38 13.68 42.41
N THR A 168 14.36 14.43 43.52
CA THR A 168 15.51 14.48 44.44
C THR A 168 15.64 13.18 45.22
N GLN A 169 16.81 12.93 45.82
CA GLN A 169 17.01 11.69 46.57
C GLN A 169 16.09 11.63 47.81
N GLU A 170 15.83 12.78 48.45
CA GLU A 170 14.94 12.87 49.60
C GLU A 170 13.49 12.53 49.24
N GLU A 171 12.95 13.14 48.17
CA GLU A 171 11.60 12.85 47.69
C GLU A 171 11.46 11.39 47.24
N LYS A 172 12.53 10.81 46.69
CA LYS A 172 12.57 9.41 46.24
C LYS A 172 12.54 8.44 47.41
N ASP A 173 13.22 8.77 48.51
CA ASP A 173 13.22 7.97 49.73
C ASP A 173 11.86 8.03 50.45
N GLU A 174 11.20 9.19 50.44
CA GLU A 174 9.84 9.35 50.97
C GLU A 174 8.78 8.53 50.21
N LEU A 175 8.91 8.45 48.88
CA LEU A 175 7.94 7.79 47.99
C LEU A 175 8.33 6.36 47.60
N ARG A 176 9.31 5.78 48.31
CA ARG A 176 9.96 4.52 47.92
C ARG A 176 8.97 3.36 47.76
N GLU A 177 8.08 3.19 48.73
CA GLU A 177 7.10 2.10 48.74
C GLU A 177 6.06 2.24 47.61
N GLU A 178 5.59 3.46 47.37
CA GLU A 178 4.63 3.78 46.32
C GLU A 178 5.24 3.60 44.92
N LEU A 179 6.49 4.04 44.73
CA LEU A 179 7.24 3.83 43.49
C LEU A 179 7.47 2.34 43.23
N SER A 180 7.84 1.58 44.27
CA SER A 180 8.02 0.12 44.19
C SER A 180 6.74 -0.59 43.75
N THR A 181 5.62 -0.23 44.38
CA THR A 181 4.33 -0.89 44.15
C THR A 181 3.75 -0.53 42.78
N SER A 182 3.96 0.70 42.33
CA SER A 182 3.33 1.24 41.11
C SER A 182 4.14 0.97 39.84
N THR A 183 5.47 0.79 39.95
CA THR A 183 6.33 0.62 38.78
C THR A 183 6.75 -0.84 38.60
N ALA A 184 5.89 -1.59 37.89
CA ALA A 184 6.18 -2.96 37.51
C ALA A 184 7.49 -3.05 36.70
N LYS A 185 8.38 -3.97 37.09
CA LYS A 185 9.67 -4.35 36.44
C LYS A 185 10.94 -3.65 36.93
N ILE A 186 10.88 -2.71 37.87
CA ILE A 186 12.11 -2.15 38.46
C ILE A 186 12.50 -2.99 39.67
N THR A 187 13.67 -3.62 39.62
CA THR A 187 14.21 -4.43 40.73
C THR A 187 14.97 -3.60 41.74
N ASN A 188 15.49 -2.43 41.35
CA ASN A 188 16.25 -1.56 42.23
C ASN A 188 15.87 -0.09 42.02
N ILE A 189 15.13 0.47 42.98
CA ILE A 189 14.72 1.87 43.00
C ILE A 189 15.94 2.76 43.24
N ASP A 190 16.88 2.36 44.10
CA ASP A 190 18.02 3.19 44.52
C ASP A 190 18.87 3.63 43.34
N THR A 191 19.12 2.73 42.38
CA THR A 191 19.92 3.02 41.18
C THR A 191 19.15 3.68 40.05
N THR A 192 17.82 3.71 40.11
CA THR A 192 16.99 4.20 39.00
C THR A 192 16.64 5.68 39.18
N ASP A 193 16.89 6.49 38.16
CA ASP A 193 16.45 7.90 38.15
C ASP A 193 14.95 7.99 37.86
N PHE A 194 14.25 8.81 38.64
CA PHE A 194 12.82 9.11 38.47
C PHE A 194 12.62 10.57 38.08
N TYR A 195 11.55 10.81 37.32
CA TYR A 195 11.19 12.12 36.81
C TYR A 195 9.72 12.45 37.12
N LYS A 196 9.47 13.70 37.52
CA LYS A 196 8.16 14.31 37.74
C LYS A 196 7.65 14.90 36.43
N VAL A 197 6.46 14.48 36.01
CA VAL A 197 5.84 14.91 34.76
C VAL A 197 4.34 15.10 34.96
N PRO A 198 3.69 16.14 34.37
CA PRO A 198 2.24 16.23 34.36
C PRO A 198 1.59 14.98 33.76
N PHE A 199 0.61 14.40 34.46
CA PHE A 199 0.06 13.08 34.08
C PHE A 199 -0.56 13.04 32.67
N GLN A 200 -1.04 14.19 32.18
CA GLN A 200 -1.62 14.33 30.84
C GLN A 200 -0.62 14.04 29.72
N LYS A 201 0.68 14.14 29.99
CA LYS A 201 1.73 13.88 28.99
C LYS A 201 2.03 12.38 28.82
N VAL A 202 1.71 11.54 29.81
CA VAL A 202 2.03 10.10 29.88
C VAL A 202 0.80 9.22 30.11
N THR A 203 -0.29 9.55 29.42
CA THR A 203 -1.61 8.89 29.62
C THR A 203 -1.61 7.39 29.32
N ASP A 204 -0.73 6.92 28.45
CA ASP A 204 -0.51 5.51 28.13
C ASP A 204 0.03 4.71 29.32
N LEU A 205 0.95 5.29 30.10
CA LEU A 205 1.48 4.67 31.32
C LEU A 205 0.44 4.65 32.44
N ILE A 206 -0.33 5.73 32.57
CA ILE A 206 -1.40 5.86 33.55
C ILE A 206 -2.53 4.86 33.27
N ARG A 207 -2.98 4.76 32.01
CA ARG A 207 -4.00 3.79 31.60
C ARG A 207 -3.59 2.35 31.93
N GLY A 208 -2.29 2.06 31.83
CA GLY A 208 -1.72 0.76 32.18
C GLY A 208 -1.41 0.54 33.66
N ARG A 209 -1.63 1.56 34.53
CA ARG A 209 -1.20 1.56 35.94
C ARG A 209 0.27 1.15 36.11
N LYS A 210 1.15 1.72 35.29
CA LYS A 210 2.59 1.39 35.25
C LYS A 210 3.48 2.36 36.00
N VAL A 211 2.91 3.46 36.49
CA VAL A 211 3.65 4.56 37.13
C VAL A 211 2.85 5.10 38.32
N TYR A 212 3.57 5.65 39.29
CA TYR A 212 2.96 6.28 40.46
C TYR A 212 2.40 7.66 40.08
N LEU A 213 1.24 8.02 40.66
CA LEU A 213 0.54 9.28 40.41
C LEU A 213 0.20 9.92 41.76
N SER A 214 0.63 11.16 41.97
CA SER A 214 0.30 11.94 43.15
C SER A 214 0.05 13.40 42.78
N LYS A 215 -1.06 13.98 43.27
CA LYS A 215 -1.45 15.39 43.08
C LYS A 215 -1.37 15.88 41.61
N GLY A 216 -1.70 15.03 40.65
CA GLY A 216 -1.66 15.35 39.20
C GLY A 216 -0.27 15.22 38.56
N ILE A 217 0.73 14.75 39.30
CA ILE A 217 2.10 14.50 38.82
C ILE A 217 2.35 13.00 38.75
N ALA A 218 2.78 12.53 37.58
CA ALA A 218 3.23 11.17 37.35
C ALA A 218 4.73 11.08 37.61
N TYR A 219 5.15 10.04 38.32
CA TYR A 219 6.54 9.72 38.61
C TYR A 219 6.98 8.58 37.72
N ILE A 220 7.82 8.88 36.74
CA ILE A 220 8.23 7.93 35.71
C ILE A 220 9.73 7.61 35.83
N PRO A 221 10.15 6.34 35.67
CA PRO A 221 11.56 5.99 35.64
C PRO A 221 12.21 6.44 34.32
N HIS A 222 13.54 6.58 34.32
CA HIS A 222 14.32 6.98 33.13
C HIS A 222 13.95 6.18 31.86
N ILE A 223 13.74 4.86 31.98
CA ILE A 223 13.38 4.00 30.85
C ILE A 223 12.03 4.34 30.20
N GLU A 224 11.10 4.92 30.97
CA GLU A 224 9.76 5.30 30.48
C GLU A 224 9.72 6.75 29.94
N LEU A 225 10.84 7.49 29.94
CA LEU A 225 10.94 8.79 29.25
C LEU A 225 10.62 8.67 27.75
N ILE A 226 10.82 7.49 27.15
CA ILE A 226 10.41 7.20 25.78
C ILE A 226 8.92 7.46 25.55
N SER A 227 8.05 7.16 26.51
CA SER A 227 6.61 7.38 26.42
C SER A 227 6.28 8.88 26.38
N LEU A 228 6.91 9.66 27.26
CA LEU A 228 6.79 11.12 27.30
C LEU A 228 7.20 11.75 25.96
N PHE A 229 8.39 11.43 25.46
CA PHE A 229 8.89 11.97 24.20
C PHE A 229 8.08 11.50 22.99
N THR A 230 7.58 10.27 23.01
CA THR A 230 6.68 9.75 21.96
C THR A 230 5.38 10.57 21.89
N SER A 231 4.77 10.84 23.06
CA SER A 231 3.55 11.63 23.18
C SER A 231 3.77 13.08 22.71
N TYR A 232 4.88 13.68 23.17
CA TYR A 232 5.29 15.03 22.79
C TYR A 232 5.56 15.15 21.28
N PHE A 233 6.33 14.23 20.71
CA PHE A 233 6.63 14.20 19.27
C PHE A 233 5.37 14.01 18.42
N ARG A 234 4.49 13.09 18.81
CA ARG A 234 3.21 12.87 18.13
C ARG A 234 2.38 14.16 18.09
N LYS A 235 2.31 14.88 19.22
CA LYS A 235 1.57 16.15 19.30
C LYS A 235 2.13 17.17 18.32
N ILE A 236 3.44 17.40 18.34
CA ILE A 236 4.11 18.33 17.42
C ILE A 236 3.84 17.96 15.97
N LEU A 237 3.95 16.67 15.62
CA LEU A 237 3.65 16.22 14.26
C LEU A 237 2.23 16.55 13.82
N ILE A 238 1.24 16.37 14.70
CA ILE A 238 -0.17 16.68 14.41
C ILE A 238 -0.34 18.20 14.23
N ASP A 239 0.16 18.99 15.18
CA ASP A 239 0.02 20.45 15.19
C ASP A 239 0.68 21.08 13.94
N ASP A 240 1.81 20.52 13.48
CA ASP A 240 2.53 20.99 12.29
C ASP A 240 1.84 20.69 10.95
N MET A 241 0.87 19.77 10.89
CA MET A 241 0.26 19.36 9.61
C MET A 241 -0.50 20.49 8.92
N ASP A 242 -1.12 21.39 9.69
CA ASP A 242 -1.81 22.56 9.14
C ASP A 242 -0.82 23.52 8.46
N GLY A 243 0.35 23.72 9.05
CA GLY A 243 1.43 24.47 8.44
C GLY A 243 1.90 23.85 7.12
N ALA A 244 2.05 22.52 7.09
CA ALA A 244 2.43 21.78 5.88
C ALA A 244 1.39 21.93 4.76
N ARG A 245 0.08 21.87 5.09
CA ARG A 245 -1.02 22.12 4.14
C ARG A 245 -0.94 23.51 3.51
N CYS A 246 -0.72 24.55 4.33
CA CYS A 246 -0.55 25.92 3.85
C CYS A 246 0.66 26.05 2.91
N CYS A 247 1.78 25.41 3.24
CA CYS A 247 2.96 25.37 2.39
C CYS A 247 2.68 24.67 1.05
N MET A 248 1.92 23.58 1.05
CA MET A 248 1.55 22.88 -0.19
C MET A 248 0.70 23.71 -1.13
N ILE A 249 -0.18 24.58 -0.61
CA ILE A 249 -0.94 25.55 -1.42
C ILE A 249 0.03 26.55 -2.09
N ARG A 250 1.04 27.04 -1.37
CA ARG A 250 2.04 27.95 -1.95
C ARG A 250 2.91 27.29 -3.02
N ILE A 251 3.15 25.99 -2.90
CA ILE A 251 3.95 25.19 -3.86
C ILE A 251 3.08 24.75 -5.06
N SER A 252 1.75 24.95 -5.04
CA SER A 252 0.84 24.50 -6.10
C SER A 252 1.01 25.21 -7.44
N GLU A 253 1.91 26.19 -7.54
CA GLU A 253 2.28 26.82 -8.80
C GLU A 253 3.49 26.13 -9.47
N ASP A 254 4.33 25.41 -8.71
CA ASP A 254 5.47 24.69 -9.28
C ASP A 254 5.05 23.30 -9.76
N GLN A 255 4.89 23.19 -11.09
CA GLN A 255 4.50 21.95 -11.75
C GLN A 255 5.46 20.77 -11.47
N ARG A 256 6.76 21.03 -11.26
CA ARG A 256 7.74 19.96 -10.96
C ARG A 256 7.45 19.34 -9.61
N MET A 257 7.16 20.17 -8.61
CA MET A 257 6.84 19.75 -7.25
C MET A 257 5.50 19.03 -7.20
N ILE A 258 4.46 19.59 -7.84
CA ILE A 258 3.14 18.94 -7.92
C ILE A 258 3.24 17.57 -8.58
N THR A 259 3.95 17.48 -9.71
CA THR A 259 4.14 16.22 -10.44
C THR A 259 4.89 15.22 -9.57
N TYR A 260 5.93 15.66 -8.87
CA TYR A 260 6.67 14.82 -7.94
C TYR A 260 5.78 14.31 -6.80
N TYR A 261 5.06 15.18 -6.09
CA TYR A 261 4.21 14.76 -4.98
C TYR A 261 3.05 13.88 -5.40
N LYS A 262 2.44 14.13 -6.57
CA LYS A 262 1.47 13.20 -7.17
C LYS A 262 2.10 11.84 -7.46
N THR A 263 3.33 11.82 -7.97
CA THR A 263 4.07 10.58 -8.25
C THR A 263 4.51 9.87 -6.98
N LEU A 264 4.93 10.58 -5.94
CA LEU A 264 5.32 10.02 -4.65
C LEU A 264 4.11 9.44 -3.92
N ASN A 265 2.99 10.15 -3.94
CA ASN A 265 1.70 9.64 -3.46
C ASN A 265 1.25 8.40 -4.25
N ARG A 266 1.42 8.44 -5.58
CA ARG A 266 1.20 7.25 -6.41
C ARG A 266 2.17 6.15 -6.02
N THR A 267 3.43 6.43 -5.70
CA THR A 267 4.46 5.48 -5.25
C THR A 267 4.16 4.90 -3.88
N PHE A 268 3.56 5.65 -2.97
CA PHE A 268 2.98 5.10 -1.74
C PHE A 268 1.91 4.05 -2.09
N CYS A 269 1.09 4.32 -3.12
CA CYS A 269 0.18 3.34 -3.70
C CYS A 269 0.85 2.33 -4.68
N THR A 270 2.08 2.55 -5.15
CA THR A 270 2.76 1.80 -6.23
C THR A 270 4.16 1.31 -5.88
N ALA A 271 4.52 1.19 -4.60
CA ALA A 271 5.50 0.22 -4.15
C ALA A 271 5.05 -1.24 -4.48
N THR A 272 3.91 -1.36 -5.17
CA THR A 272 3.57 -2.31 -6.22
C THR A 272 4.44 -2.14 -7.49
N GLN A 273 5.76 -2.30 -7.43
CA GLN A 273 6.51 -2.53 -8.68
C GLN A 273 5.79 -3.64 -9.44
N VAL A 274 5.51 -3.43 -10.73
CA VAL A 274 4.82 -4.44 -11.53
C VAL A 274 5.77 -5.63 -11.63
N VAL A 275 5.45 -6.67 -10.87
CA VAL A 275 6.26 -7.88 -10.83
C VAL A 275 5.85 -8.74 -12.01
N TRP A 276 6.68 -8.72 -13.05
CA TRP A 276 6.58 -9.64 -14.17
C TRP A 276 7.47 -10.84 -13.91
N THR A 277 6.92 -12.03 -14.11
CA THR A 277 7.73 -13.24 -14.20
C THR A 277 8.30 -13.35 -15.62
N THR A 278 9.58 -13.68 -15.75
CA THR A 278 10.23 -13.98 -17.04
C THR A 278 9.96 -15.42 -17.50
N ASP A 279 9.59 -16.28 -16.56
CA ASP A 279 9.31 -17.69 -16.81
C ASP A 279 7.89 -17.89 -17.32
N SER A 280 7.73 -18.75 -18.32
CA SER A 280 6.41 -19.14 -18.82
C SER A 280 5.71 -20.03 -17.81
N THR A 281 4.50 -19.65 -17.40
CA THR A 281 3.64 -20.46 -16.53
C THR A 281 2.60 -21.20 -17.35
N PRO A 282 2.66 -22.55 -17.42
CA PRO A 282 1.68 -23.34 -18.17
C PRO A 282 0.31 -23.34 -17.47
N ILE A 283 -0.77 -23.34 -18.26
CA ILE A 283 -2.14 -23.23 -17.73
C ILE A 283 -2.59 -24.44 -16.90
N GLU A 284 -2.01 -25.60 -17.17
CA GLU A 284 -2.31 -26.86 -16.49
C GLU A 284 -1.91 -26.81 -15.01
N LYS A 285 -0.98 -25.92 -14.64
CA LYS A 285 -0.54 -25.72 -13.25
C LYS A 285 -1.37 -24.71 -12.47
N LEU A 286 -2.27 -23.96 -13.12
CA LEU A 286 -2.99 -22.86 -12.45
C LEU A 286 -3.86 -23.35 -11.30
N ASP A 287 -4.50 -24.51 -11.44
CA ASP A 287 -5.34 -25.11 -10.41
C ASP A 287 -4.52 -25.46 -9.15
N GLU A 288 -3.30 -25.98 -9.32
CA GLU A 288 -2.37 -26.27 -8.22
C GLU A 288 -1.81 -24.98 -7.59
N LEU A 289 -1.33 -24.05 -8.43
CA LEU A 289 -0.79 -22.76 -8.01
C LEU A 289 -1.81 -21.92 -7.25
N SER A 290 -3.10 -22.06 -7.57
CA SER A 290 -4.17 -21.37 -6.85
C SER A 290 -4.24 -21.73 -5.37
N LYS A 291 -3.84 -22.97 -5.02
CA LYS A 291 -3.86 -23.49 -3.66
C LYS A 291 -2.57 -23.18 -2.91
N THR A 292 -1.44 -23.14 -3.62
CA THR A 292 -0.10 -23.08 -3.01
C THR A 292 0.53 -21.69 -3.05
N SER A 293 0.24 -20.87 -4.07
CA SER A 293 0.98 -19.63 -4.32
C SER A 293 0.14 -18.40 -4.61
N TYR A 294 -1.18 -18.52 -4.72
CA TYR A 294 -2.03 -17.35 -4.96
C TYR A 294 -2.33 -16.60 -3.66
N PRO A 295 -2.29 -15.26 -3.68
CA PRO A 295 -2.94 -14.48 -2.64
C PRO A 295 -4.44 -14.72 -2.67
N LEU A 296 -5.10 -14.50 -1.52
CA LEU A 296 -6.53 -14.77 -1.35
C LEU A 296 -7.41 -14.12 -2.44
N CYS A 297 -7.09 -12.88 -2.85
CA CYS A 297 -7.83 -12.18 -3.91
C CYS A 297 -7.82 -12.90 -5.26
N MET A 298 -6.71 -13.55 -5.63
CA MET A 298 -6.60 -14.28 -6.89
C MET A 298 -7.12 -15.71 -6.78
N ARG A 299 -6.96 -16.33 -5.60
CA ARG A 299 -7.54 -17.66 -5.33
C ARG A 299 -9.06 -17.64 -5.43
N VAL A 300 -9.71 -16.63 -4.84
CA VAL A 300 -11.18 -16.47 -4.92
C VAL A 300 -11.65 -16.29 -6.36
N LEU A 301 -10.94 -15.50 -7.17
CA LEU A 301 -11.27 -15.31 -8.59
C LEU A 301 -11.10 -16.59 -9.40
N HIS A 302 -10.02 -17.33 -9.15
CA HIS A 302 -9.77 -18.61 -9.81
C HIS A 302 -10.87 -19.63 -9.47
N GLU A 303 -11.21 -19.80 -8.19
CA GLU A 303 -12.30 -20.70 -7.77
C GLU A 303 -13.67 -20.29 -8.35
N ALA A 304 -13.96 -18.98 -8.36
CA ALA A 304 -15.20 -18.47 -8.95
C ALA A 304 -15.27 -18.76 -10.45
N LEU A 305 -14.16 -18.61 -11.18
CA LEU A 305 -14.09 -18.97 -12.61
C LEU A 305 -14.35 -20.46 -12.83
N LYS A 306 -13.68 -21.34 -12.06
CA LYS A 306 -13.82 -22.80 -12.19
C LYS A 306 -15.21 -23.30 -11.81
N THR A 307 -15.87 -22.64 -10.85
CA THR A 307 -17.21 -23.04 -10.38
C THR A 307 -18.32 -22.47 -11.27
N ASN A 308 -18.23 -21.19 -11.62
CA ASN A 308 -19.28 -20.50 -12.34
C ASN A 308 -19.11 -20.60 -13.85
N HIS A 309 -17.93 -20.99 -14.34
CA HIS A 309 -17.54 -21.00 -15.75
C HIS A 309 -17.70 -19.63 -16.42
N HIS A 310 -17.61 -18.56 -15.62
CA HIS A 310 -17.72 -17.17 -16.07
C HIS A 310 -17.19 -16.21 -15.01
N LEU A 311 -16.66 -15.07 -15.45
CA LEU A 311 -16.36 -13.92 -14.61
C LEU A 311 -16.90 -12.63 -15.25
N LYS A 312 -17.41 -11.73 -14.41
CA LYS A 312 -17.77 -10.36 -14.79
C LYS A 312 -16.53 -9.52 -15.14
N ASN A 313 -16.72 -8.33 -15.71
CA ASN A 313 -15.64 -7.53 -16.31
C ASN A 313 -14.48 -7.26 -15.34
N GLY A 314 -14.76 -6.74 -14.14
CA GLY A 314 -13.73 -6.48 -13.13
C GLY A 314 -12.93 -7.74 -12.76
N GLY A 315 -13.60 -8.88 -12.63
CA GLY A 315 -12.97 -10.18 -12.38
C GLY A 315 -12.06 -10.63 -13.52
N ARG A 316 -12.51 -10.49 -14.77
CA ARG A 316 -11.70 -10.83 -15.96
C ARG A 316 -10.45 -9.97 -16.06
N ILE A 317 -10.57 -8.66 -15.82
CA ILE A 317 -9.43 -7.74 -15.87
C ILE A 317 -8.44 -8.02 -14.73
N GLN A 318 -8.93 -8.10 -13.48
CA GLN A 318 -8.07 -8.36 -12.33
C GLN A 318 -7.34 -9.71 -12.44
N TYR A 319 -8.07 -10.78 -12.75
CA TYR A 319 -7.48 -12.12 -12.84
C TYR A 319 -6.64 -12.29 -14.11
N GLY A 320 -7.14 -11.81 -15.25
CA GLY A 320 -6.45 -11.90 -16.54
C GLY A 320 -5.10 -11.18 -16.54
N LEU A 321 -5.04 -9.98 -15.98
CA LEU A 321 -3.78 -9.26 -15.82
C LEU A 321 -2.84 -9.93 -14.82
N PHE A 322 -3.37 -10.53 -13.74
CA PHE A 322 -2.56 -11.28 -12.79
C PHE A 322 -1.90 -12.51 -13.43
N ILE A 323 -2.67 -13.34 -14.16
CA ILE A 323 -2.13 -14.55 -14.81
C ILE A 323 -1.14 -14.21 -15.93
N LYS A 324 -1.37 -13.10 -16.65
CA LYS A 324 -0.39 -12.52 -17.56
C LYS A 324 0.91 -12.15 -16.83
N GLY A 325 0.79 -11.52 -15.66
CA GLY A 325 1.93 -11.11 -14.84
C GLY A 325 2.78 -12.28 -14.31
N ILE A 326 2.16 -13.43 -14.02
CA ILE A 326 2.90 -14.65 -13.62
C ILE A 326 3.45 -15.45 -14.81
N GLY A 327 3.31 -14.94 -16.04
CA GLY A 327 3.92 -15.53 -17.24
C GLY A 327 3.02 -16.44 -18.06
N VAL A 328 1.69 -16.40 -17.91
CA VAL A 328 0.78 -17.10 -18.83
C VAL A 328 0.79 -16.39 -20.18
N THR A 329 1.14 -17.10 -21.25
CA THR A 329 1.24 -16.55 -22.61
C THR A 329 -0.13 -16.14 -23.16
N LEU A 330 -0.16 -15.33 -24.22
CA LEU A 330 -1.44 -14.93 -24.85
C LEU A 330 -2.19 -16.15 -25.39
N GLU A 331 -1.50 -17.06 -26.05
CA GLU A 331 -2.08 -18.27 -26.64
C GLU A 331 -2.68 -19.17 -25.54
N ASP A 332 -1.93 -19.36 -24.46
CA ASP A 332 -2.38 -20.11 -23.30
C ASP A 332 -3.56 -19.43 -22.60
N SER A 333 -3.53 -18.11 -22.46
CA SER A 333 -4.62 -17.34 -21.88
C SER A 333 -5.91 -17.50 -22.69
N LEU A 334 -5.84 -17.35 -24.01
CA LEU A 334 -6.99 -17.58 -24.90
C LEU A 334 -7.54 -19.00 -24.74
N ARG A 335 -6.65 -20.01 -24.71
CA ARG A 335 -7.01 -21.41 -24.51
C ARG A 335 -7.69 -21.64 -23.15
N PHE A 336 -7.14 -21.06 -22.09
CA PHE A 336 -7.66 -21.16 -20.73
C PHE A 336 -9.06 -20.54 -20.61
N TRP A 337 -9.22 -19.28 -21.01
CA TRP A 337 -10.51 -18.59 -20.96
C TRP A 337 -11.55 -19.25 -21.86
N LYS A 338 -11.17 -19.72 -23.06
CA LYS A 338 -12.06 -20.42 -23.96
C LYS A 338 -12.56 -21.71 -23.33
N THR A 339 -11.66 -22.53 -22.78
CA THR A 339 -12.01 -23.82 -22.15
C THR A 339 -12.97 -23.66 -20.98
N GLU A 340 -12.79 -22.64 -20.15
CA GLU A 340 -13.68 -22.39 -19.00
C GLU A 340 -15.01 -21.77 -19.44
N PHE A 341 -15.01 -20.77 -20.32
CA PHE A 341 -16.25 -20.09 -20.72
C PHE A 341 -17.15 -20.96 -21.59
N THR A 342 -16.58 -21.84 -22.43
CA THR A 342 -17.39 -22.66 -23.34
C THR A 342 -18.18 -23.76 -22.65
N ARG A 343 -17.98 -23.97 -21.34
CA ARG A 343 -18.86 -24.81 -20.52
C ARG A 343 -20.29 -24.25 -20.42
N LYS A 344 -20.46 -22.93 -20.57
CA LYS A 344 -21.77 -22.25 -20.53
C LYS A 344 -22.06 -21.35 -21.72
N ILE A 345 -21.05 -20.96 -22.49
CA ILE A 345 -21.14 -20.00 -23.58
C ILE A 345 -20.80 -20.69 -24.90
N ASP A 346 -21.50 -20.38 -25.96
CA ASP A 346 -21.16 -20.90 -27.28
C ASP A 346 -19.74 -20.47 -27.74
N PRO A 347 -18.93 -21.36 -28.33
CA PRO A 347 -17.57 -21.03 -28.78
C PRO A 347 -17.49 -19.84 -29.75
N GLU A 348 -18.46 -19.63 -30.64
CA GLU A 348 -18.47 -18.49 -31.56
C GLU A 348 -18.78 -17.19 -30.82
N LYS A 349 -19.63 -17.26 -29.79
CA LYS A 349 -19.90 -16.12 -28.90
C LYS A 349 -18.68 -15.77 -28.05
N PHE A 350 -17.87 -16.77 -27.69
CA PHE A 350 -16.59 -16.54 -27.01
C PHE A 350 -15.62 -15.73 -27.88
N GLU A 351 -15.41 -16.17 -29.13
CA GLU A 351 -14.47 -15.52 -30.06
C GLU A 351 -14.89 -14.07 -30.35
N ARG A 352 -16.19 -13.83 -30.54
CA ARG A 352 -16.72 -12.47 -30.80
C ARG A 352 -16.57 -11.54 -29.60
N ASN A 353 -16.95 -11.99 -28.41
CA ASN A 353 -17.18 -11.07 -27.28
C ASN A 353 -16.02 -10.99 -26.28
N TYR A 354 -15.12 -11.98 -26.25
CA TYR A 354 -14.10 -12.08 -25.20
C TYR A 354 -12.67 -12.20 -25.75
N ALA A 355 -12.48 -12.89 -26.88
CA ALA A 355 -11.14 -13.10 -27.40
C ALA A 355 -10.44 -11.79 -27.80
N TYR A 356 -11.19 -10.80 -28.30
CA TYR A 356 -10.66 -9.46 -28.56
C TYR A 356 -10.13 -8.79 -27.28
N THR A 357 -10.94 -8.76 -26.21
CA THR A 357 -10.55 -8.17 -24.92
C THR A 357 -9.30 -8.82 -24.35
N ILE A 358 -9.18 -10.15 -24.44
CA ILE A 358 -7.98 -10.87 -23.98
C ILE A 358 -6.75 -10.43 -24.80
N ARG A 359 -6.85 -10.35 -26.13
CA ARG A 359 -5.74 -9.86 -26.99
C ARG A 359 -5.37 -8.41 -26.66
N HIS A 360 -6.36 -7.58 -26.35
CA HIS A 360 -6.17 -6.19 -25.92
C HIS A 360 -5.41 -6.10 -24.59
N THR A 361 -5.77 -6.91 -23.60
CA THR A 361 -5.07 -6.99 -22.30
C THR A 361 -3.57 -7.34 -22.46
N TYR A 362 -3.21 -8.10 -23.50
CA TYR A 362 -1.82 -8.45 -23.84
C TYR A 362 -1.13 -7.44 -24.79
N GLY A 363 -1.79 -6.35 -25.16
CA GLY A 363 -1.24 -5.32 -26.06
C GLY A 363 -1.14 -5.76 -27.52
N LYS A 364 -1.88 -6.80 -27.94
CA LYS A 364 -1.89 -7.32 -29.32
C LYS A 364 -3.12 -6.88 -30.13
N ALA A 365 -3.91 -5.96 -29.60
CA ALA A 365 -5.06 -5.32 -30.26
C ALA A 365 -5.18 -3.84 -29.83
N GLY A 366 -5.92 -3.01 -30.58
CA GLY A 366 -6.14 -1.59 -30.25
C GLY A 366 -4.87 -0.72 -30.34
N LYS A 367 -4.72 0.25 -29.41
CA LYS A 367 -3.53 1.14 -29.29
C LYS A 367 -2.22 0.41 -28.90
N GLN A 368 -2.22 -0.93 -28.86
CA GLN A 368 -1.09 -1.77 -28.45
C GLN A 368 -0.51 -1.41 -27.08
N THR A 369 -1.36 -0.94 -26.16
CA THR A 369 -0.94 -0.61 -24.79
C THR A 369 -0.75 -1.90 -24.00
N ASN A 370 0.47 -2.12 -23.49
CA ASN A 370 0.78 -3.28 -22.67
C ASN A 370 0.26 -3.09 -21.23
N TYR A 371 -1.00 -3.48 -20.98
CA TYR A 371 -1.62 -3.30 -19.67
C TYR A 371 -0.87 -4.05 -18.55
N THR A 372 -0.64 -3.35 -17.44
CA THR A 372 0.10 -3.88 -16.29
C THR A 372 -0.82 -4.58 -15.30
N PRO A 373 -0.38 -5.69 -14.67
CA PRO A 373 -0.98 -6.24 -13.47
C PRO A 373 -1.43 -5.19 -12.45
N LEU A 374 -2.59 -5.44 -11.84
CA LEU A 374 -3.16 -4.53 -10.85
C LEU A 374 -2.44 -4.68 -9.50
N GLY A 375 -1.95 -3.57 -8.96
CA GLY A 375 -1.44 -3.50 -7.59
C GLY A 375 -2.55 -3.57 -6.54
N CYS A 376 -2.20 -3.94 -5.30
CA CYS A 376 -3.18 -4.06 -4.21
C CYS A 376 -4.00 -2.77 -3.99
N PRO A 377 -3.44 -1.53 -4.04
CA PRO A 377 -4.25 -0.32 -3.84
C PRO A 377 -5.33 -0.11 -4.90
N LYS A 378 -5.05 -0.43 -6.18
CA LYS A 378 -6.07 -0.38 -7.24
C LYS A 378 -7.16 -1.42 -7.01
N ILE A 379 -6.78 -2.63 -6.63
CA ILE A 379 -7.72 -3.72 -6.30
C ILE A 379 -8.59 -3.35 -5.08
N MET A 380 -8.02 -2.73 -4.05
CA MET A 380 -8.75 -2.29 -2.86
C MET A 380 -9.70 -1.11 -3.14
N ASN A 381 -9.38 -0.25 -4.11
CA ASN A 381 -10.21 0.91 -4.43
C ASN A 381 -11.19 0.64 -5.58
N SER A 382 -11.24 -0.59 -6.09
CA SER A 382 -12.20 -0.99 -7.11
C SER A 382 -13.62 -1.03 -6.52
N ALA A 383 -14.61 -0.56 -7.28
CA ALA A 383 -16.01 -0.76 -6.94
C ALA A 383 -16.37 -2.24 -7.18
N VAL A 384 -16.97 -2.88 -6.17
CA VAL A 384 -17.37 -4.30 -6.23
C VAL A 384 -18.86 -4.39 -5.93
N GLY A 385 -19.64 -4.80 -6.92
CA GLY A 385 -21.08 -4.97 -6.82
C GLY A 385 -21.52 -6.40 -6.43
N PRO A 386 -22.82 -6.62 -6.20
CA PRO A 386 -23.35 -7.94 -5.89
C PRO A 386 -23.04 -8.98 -6.99
N GLY A 387 -22.58 -10.16 -6.56
CA GLY A 387 -22.20 -11.26 -7.46
C GLY A 387 -20.91 -10.98 -8.25
N GLU A 388 -20.11 -10.00 -7.86
CA GLU A 388 -18.75 -9.79 -8.35
C GLU A 388 -17.74 -10.37 -7.38
N TYR A 389 -16.71 -11.02 -7.92
CA TYR A 389 -15.68 -11.72 -7.14
C TYR A 389 -14.33 -11.00 -7.15
N HIS A 390 -14.24 -9.84 -7.83
CA HIS A 390 -13.02 -9.03 -7.86
C HIS A 390 -12.89 -8.14 -6.62
N GLY A 391 -11.78 -7.42 -6.54
CA GLY A 391 -11.41 -6.63 -5.37
C GLY A 391 -10.57 -7.41 -4.36
N CYS A 392 -10.27 -6.75 -3.25
CA CYS A 392 -9.58 -7.32 -2.10
C CYS A 392 -10.58 -8.00 -1.14
N PRO A 393 -10.48 -9.32 -0.90
CA PRO A 393 -11.38 -10.03 0.03
C PRO A 393 -11.37 -9.44 1.44
N TYR A 394 -10.21 -8.95 1.91
CA TYR A 394 -10.10 -8.34 3.24
C TYR A 394 -10.88 -7.03 3.38
N LYS A 395 -11.26 -6.37 2.27
CA LYS A 395 -11.99 -5.09 2.26
C LYS A 395 -13.46 -5.22 1.84
N HIS A 396 -13.73 -6.02 0.80
CA HIS A 396 -15.06 -6.07 0.18
C HIS A 396 -15.89 -7.30 0.56
N MET A 397 -15.27 -8.35 1.09
CA MET A 397 -16.01 -9.53 1.56
C MET A 397 -16.53 -9.27 2.98
N ASP A 398 -17.73 -9.75 3.28
CA ASP A 398 -18.24 -9.66 4.65
C ASP A 398 -17.40 -10.55 5.60
N PRO A 399 -17.29 -10.16 6.89
CA PRO A 399 -16.44 -10.88 7.84
C PRO A 399 -16.81 -12.36 8.05
N ALA A 400 -18.09 -12.74 7.90
CA ALA A 400 -18.52 -14.12 8.10
C ALA A 400 -18.07 -15.01 6.94
N SER A 401 -18.32 -14.58 5.70
CA SER A 401 -17.86 -15.26 4.49
C SER A 401 -16.34 -15.34 4.43
N LEU A 402 -15.63 -14.28 4.86
CA LEU A 402 -14.16 -14.28 4.93
C LEU A 402 -13.64 -15.35 5.87
N LYS A 403 -14.17 -15.43 7.11
CA LYS A 403 -13.80 -16.45 8.08
C LYS A 403 -14.07 -17.86 7.56
N GLN A 404 -15.24 -18.08 6.95
CA GLN A 404 -15.61 -19.37 6.37
C GLN A 404 -14.65 -19.78 5.24
N LYS A 405 -14.30 -18.86 4.32
CA LYS A 405 -13.33 -19.15 3.26
C LYS A 405 -11.96 -19.49 3.81
N LEU A 406 -11.44 -18.71 4.78
CA LEU A 406 -10.15 -18.99 5.40
C LEU A 406 -10.13 -20.35 6.08
N PHE A 407 -11.22 -20.70 6.78
CA PHE A 407 -11.38 -22.02 7.39
C PHE A 407 -11.34 -23.15 6.35
N ASN A 408 -12.11 -23.00 5.25
CA ASN A 408 -12.12 -23.97 4.16
C ASN A 408 -10.76 -24.13 3.46
N TYR A 409 -9.90 -23.12 3.54
CA TYR A 409 -8.54 -23.17 3.01
C TYR A 409 -7.51 -23.74 3.99
N GLY A 410 -7.95 -24.21 5.16
CA GLY A 410 -7.10 -24.84 6.17
C GLY A 410 -6.31 -23.86 7.03
N VAL A 411 -6.71 -22.58 7.07
CA VAL A 411 -6.05 -21.60 7.94
C VAL A 411 -6.40 -21.90 9.41
N PRO A 412 -5.41 -21.93 10.33
CA PRO A 412 -5.68 -22.21 11.74
C PRO A 412 -6.68 -21.21 12.36
N PRO A 413 -7.62 -21.66 13.23
CA PRO A 413 -8.63 -20.78 13.83
C PRO A 413 -8.06 -19.56 14.57
N ALA A 414 -6.90 -19.72 15.22
CA ALA A 414 -6.21 -18.62 15.89
C ALA A 414 -5.80 -17.50 14.90
N THR A 415 -5.24 -17.87 13.75
CA THR A 415 -4.86 -16.91 12.69
C THR A 415 -6.08 -16.31 12.00
N ILE A 416 -7.19 -17.06 11.89
CA ILE A 416 -8.47 -16.50 11.39
C ILE A 416 -8.96 -15.39 12.33
N GLY A 417 -8.84 -15.57 13.65
CA GLY A 417 -9.14 -14.54 14.64
C GLY A 417 -8.27 -13.29 14.47
N GLU A 418 -6.94 -13.49 14.34
CA GLU A 418 -5.97 -12.41 14.09
C GLU A 418 -6.31 -11.62 12.80
N ILE A 419 -6.57 -12.32 11.70
CA ILE A 419 -6.95 -11.70 10.41
C ILE A 419 -8.24 -10.89 10.55
N ALA A 420 -9.23 -11.38 11.30
CA ALA A 420 -10.49 -10.69 11.48
C ALA A 420 -10.34 -9.36 12.26
N GLU A 421 -9.50 -9.33 13.29
CA GLU A 421 -9.22 -8.08 14.01
C GLU A 421 -8.42 -7.10 13.15
N LEU A 422 -7.44 -7.57 12.38
CA LEU A 422 -6.70 -6.73 11.43
C LEU A 422 -7.61 -6.10 10.37
N VAL A 423 -8.58 -6.87 9.85
CA VAL A 423 -9.58 -6.37 8.90
C VAL A 423 -10.46 -5.30 9.54
N LYS A 424 -10.88 -5.49 10.80
CA LYS A 424 -11.67 -4.51 11.56
C LYS A 424 -10.92 -3.20 11.77
N GLU A 425 -9.61 -3.27 11.98
CA GLU A 425 -8.71 -2.12 12.07
C GLU A 425 -8.33 -1.51 10.70
N ARG A 426 -8.88 -2.02 9.59
CA ARG A 426 -8.56 -1.63 8.20
C ARG A 426 -7.10 -1.90 7.78
N ASN A 427 -6.41 -2.79 8.49
CA ASN A 427 -5.03 -3.21 8.22
C ASN A 427 -4.97 -4.35 7.19
N TYR A 428 -5.51 -4.13 5.98
CA TYR A 428 -5.71 -5.19 4.97
C TYR A 428 -4.41 -5.83 4.45
N HIS A 429 -3.33 -5.05 4.33
CA HIS A 429 -2.02 -5.58 3.90
C HIS A 429 -1.44 -6.55 4.93
N ILE A 430 -1.59 -6.21 6.21
CA ILE A 430 -1.12 -7.06 7.32
C ILE A 430 -1.97 -8.33 7.39
N ALA A 431 -3.28 -8.24 7.19
CA ALA A 431 -4.15 -9.40 7.08
C ALA A 431 -3.71 -10.36 5.95
N CYS A 432 -3.31 -9.82 4.79
CA CYS A 432 -2.75 -10.62 3.70
C CYS A 432 -1.40 -11.28 4.07
N ALA A 433 -0.54 -10.59 4.82
CA ALA A 433 0.71 -11.13 5.33
C ALA A 433 0.50 -12.22 6.39
N ALA A 434 -0.52 -12.10 7.24
CA ALA A 434 -0.90 -13.15 8.19
C ALA A 434 -1.39 -14.41 7.46
N TYR A 435 -2.16 -14.26 6.39
CA TYR A 435 -2.52 -15.38 5.51
C TYR A 435 -1.28 -16.00 4.82
N PHE A 436 -0.35 -15.19 4.33
CA PHE A 436 0.93 -15.68 3.78
C PHE A 436 1.72 -16.49 4.81
N LYS A 437 1.80 -16.00 6.06
CA LYS A 437 2.44 -16.71 7.18
C LYS A 437 1.80 -18.06 7.43
N ALA A 438 0.48 -18.14 7.45
CA ALA A 438 -0.24 -19.40 7.63
C ALA A 438 0.02 -20.39 6.47
N ALA A 439 0.10 -19.89 5.23
CA ALA A 439 0.34 -20.74 4.06
C ALA A 439 1.78 -21.26 3.96
N HIS A 440 2.77 -20.47 4.39
CA HIS A 440 4.19 -20.77 4.19
C HIS A 440 4.97 -21.11 5.46
N ASN A 441 4.34 -21.00 6.63
CA ASN A 441 5.00 -21.06 7.95
C ASN A 441 6.16 -20.06 8.08
N GLN A 442 6.08 -18.94 7.34
CA GLN A 442 7.09 -17.90 7.29
C GLN A 442 6.45 -16.57 6.91
N LEU A 443 6.85 -15.48 7.55
CA LEU A 443 6.43 -14.13 7.18
C LEU A 443 7.09 -13.67 5.88
N PRO A 444 6.42 -12.82 5.08
CA PRO A 444 7.04 -12.25 3.91
C PRO A 444 8.24 -11.36 4.30
N GLU A 445 9.32 -11.43 3.53
CA GLU A 445 10.52 -10.60 3.65
C GLU A 445 10.22 -9.13 3.37
N LYS A 446 9.28 -8.86 2.45
CA LYS A 446 8.88 -7.50 2.04
C LYS A 446 7.38 -7.29 2.24
N PRO A 447 6.93 -6.04 2.48
CA PRO A 447 5.50 -5.75 2.52
C PRO A 447 4.80 -6.19 1.23
N ILE A 448 3.68 -6.90 1.37
CA ILE A 448 2.89 -7.39 0.24
C ILE A 448 2.05 -6.23 -0.31
N LEU A 449 2.54 -5.64 -1.39
CA LEU A 449 1.88 -4.53 -2.07
C LEU A 449 1.29 -4.94 -3.42
N HIS A 450 1.70 -6.07 -3.99
CA HIS A 450 1.22 -6.53 -5.29
C HIS A 450 0.89 -8.04 -5.27
N PRO A 451 -0.22 -8.50 -5.88
CA PRO A 451 -0.53 -9.93 -6.00
C PRO A 451 0.58 -10.76 -6.69
N ASN A 452 1.14 -10.29 -7.81
CA ASN A 452 2.30 -10.93 -8.45
C ASN A 452 3.56 -10.95 -7.56
N GLY A 453 3.76 -9.93 -6.70
CA GLY A 453 4.84 -9.92 -5.71
C GLY A 453 4.66 -11.04 -4.67
N TYR A 454 3.45 -11.18 -4.12
CA TYR A 454 3.07 -12.31 -3.25
C TYR A 454 3.39 -13.65 -3.94
N PHE A 455 2.96 -13.81 -5.19
CA PHE A 455 3.14 -15.05 -5.94
C PHE A 455 4.62 -15.40 -6.11
N MET A 456 5.44 -14.44 -6.54
CA MET A 456 6.88 -14.67 -6.75
C MET A 456 7.59 -15.05 -5.45
N GLU A 457 7.27 -14.36 -4.36
CA GLU A 457 7.87 -14.66 -3.05
C GLU A 457 7.45 -16.03 -2.54
N SER A 458 6.16 -16.36 -2.67
CA SER A 458 5.64 -17.71 -2.38
C SER A 458 6.39 -18.79 -3.15
N ARG A 459 6.57 -18.60 -4.47
CA ARG A 459 7.32 -19.53 -5.32
C ARG A 459 8.78 -19.66 -4.90
N ALA A 460 9.43 -18.55 -4.52
CA ALA A 460 10.81 -18.57 -4.06
C ALA A 460 10.97 -19.36 -2.74
N ILE A 461 10.03 -19.25 -1.81
CA ILE A 461 10.04 -20.04 -0.56
C ILE A 461 9.82 -21.53 -0.85
N LEU A 462 8.85 -21.87 -1.70
CA LEU A 462 8.55 -23.26 -2.03
C LEU A 462 9.70 -23.93 -2.81
N ALA A 463 10.35 -23.20 -3.72
CA ALA A 463 11.52 -23.71 -4.44
C ALA A 463 12.71 -23.99 -3.50
N LYS A 464 12.91 -23.18 -2.45
CA LYS A 464 13.94 -23.44 -1.43
C LYS A 464 13.64 -24.67 -0.56
N LYS A 465 12.36 -24.98 -0.32
CA LYS A 465 11.95 -26.15 0.49
C LYS A 465 12.03 -27.48 -0.29
N ASN A 466 11.91 -27.44 -1.62
CA ASN A 466 11.95 -28.61 -2.49
C ASN A 466 13.09 -28.52 -3.53
N PRO A 467 14.36 -28.68 -3.14
CA PRO A 467 15.50 -28.61 -4.07
C PRO A 467 15.52 -29.74 -5.11
N THR A 468 14.80 -30.84 -4.89
CA THR A 468 14.84 -32.08 -5.68
C THR A 468 14.15 -32.03 -7.04
N GLU A 469 13.33 -31.02 -7.35
CA GLU A 469 12.72 -30.88 -8.69
C GLU A 469 13.62 -30.14 -9.70
N ASN A 470 14.53 -29.28 -9.24
CA ASN A 470 15.41 -28.52 -10.13
C ASN A 470 16.55 -29.37 -10.70
N GLU A 471 17.09 -30.32 -9.92
CA GLU A 471 18.15 -31.23 -10.40
C GLU A 471 17.65 -32.17 -11.51
N ASN A 472 16.37 -32.55 -11.49
CA ASN A 472 15.81 -33.41 -12.54
C ASN A 472 15.63 -32.68 -13.88
N LYS A 473 15.40 -31.36 -13.87
CA LYS A 473 15.35 -30.54 -15.11
C LYS A 473 16.74 -30.35 -15.74
N GLU A 474 17.79 -30.22 -14.93
CA GLU A 474 19.17 -30.12 -15.43
C GLU A 474 19.68 -31.47 -15.96
N ARG A 475 19.29 -32.59 -15.34
CA ARG A 475 19.68 -33.94 -15.82
C ARG A 475 19.01 -34.35 -17.12
N LEU A 476 17.75 -33.96 -17.35
CA LEU A 476 17.01 -34.23 -18.60
C LEU A 476 17.43 -33.35 -19.78
N SER A 477 18.10 -32.22 -19.53
CA SER A 477 18.65 -31.34 -20.57
C SER A 477 20.10 -31.68 -20.96
N GLN A 478 20.78 -32.52 -20.18
CA GLN A 478 22.17 -32.95 -20.45
C GLN A 478 22.29 -34.33 -21.13
N SER A 479 21.23 -35.12 -21.24
CA SER A 479 21.28 -36.47 -21.84
C SER A 479 21.13 -36.51 -23.37
N GLY A 480 21.21 -35.36 -24.04
CA GLY A 480 21.07 -35.26 -25.50
C GLY A 480 22.31 -34.67 -26.17
N ARG A 481 23.48 -35.33 -26.05
CA ARG A 481 24.64 -35.14 -26.94
C ARG A 481 25.66 -36.26 -26.74
N PHE A 482 25.67 -37.22 -27.66
CA PHE A 482 26.76 -38.20 -27.78
C PHE A 482 27.71 -37.81 -28.93
N SER A 483 28.99 -37.95 -28.61
CA SER A 483 30.26 -38.03 -29.37
C SER A 483 30.55 -37.06 -30.53
N ASP A 484 31.68 -36.34 -30.45
CA ASP A 484 32.96 -36.87 -30.93
C ASP A 484 34.15 -36.09 -30.33
N ARG A 485 35.21 -36.84 -30.01
CA ARG A 485 36.50 -36.36 -29.48
C ARG A 485 37.46 -36.08 -30.63
N VAL A 486 38.11 -34.91 -30.70
CA VAL A 486 39.52 -34.75 -31.13
C VAL A 486 40.11 -33.42 -30.59
N GLY A 487 41.23 -33.55 -29.85
CA GLY A 487 42.46 -32.72 -29.91
C GLY A 487 42.42 -31.19 -29.76
N THR A 488 42.94 -30.69 -28.62
CA THR A 488 43.61 -29.38 -28.48
C THR A 488 44.88 -29.28 -29.36
N PRO A 489 45.27 -28.09 -29.88
CA PRO A 489 46.16 -27.21 -29.09
C PRO A 489 46.08 -25.67 -29.31
N ARG A 490 46.52 -24.97 -28.25
CA ARG A 490 47.30 -23.71 -28.14
C ARG A 490 46.73 -22.33 -28.57
N ARG A 491 46.82 -21.42 -27.57
CA ARG A 491 46.86 -19.94 -27.58
C ARG A 491 47.56 -19.30 -28.79
N ILE A 492 46.97 -18.20 -29.31
CA ILE A 492 47.64 -16.92 -29.70
C ILE A 492 46.66 -15.74 -29.51
N ASP A 493 47.17 -14.62 -28.99
CA ASP A 493 46.53 -13.30 -28.82
C ASP A 493 46.19 -12.58 -30.14
N ARG A 494 45.11 -11.76 -30.13
CA ARG A 494 45.07 -10.31 -30.43
C ARG A 494 43.77 -9.81 -31.10
N SER A 495 43.17 -8.83 -30.41
CA SER A 495 42.65 -7.52 -30.86
C SER A 495 41.88 -7.33 -32.19
N ILE A 496 40.71 -6.70 -32.03
CA ILE A 496 40.13 -5.60 -32.85
C ILE A 496 39.69 -5.94 -34.29
N ALA A 497 38.38 -5.85 -34.54
CA ALA A 497 37.76 -4.94 -35.53
C ALA A 497 36.38 -5.46 -35.97
N THR A 498 35.41 -4.54 -35.96
CA THR A 498 34.14 -4.61 -36.69
C THR A 498 34.37 -4.80 -38.19
N PRO A 499 33.42 -5.42 -38.91
CA PRO A 499 33.00 -4.80 -40.17
C PRO A 499 31.48 -4.73 -40.35
N LEU A 500 31.10 -3.65 -41.05
CA LEU A 500 29.80 -3.30 -41.63
C LEU A 500 29.62 -3.92 -43.03
N ARG A 501 28.36 -3.84 -43.52
CA ARG A 501 27.84 -3.99 -44.91
C ARG A 501 27.57 -5.43 -45.39
N ASN A 502 26.54 -5.73 -46.20
CA ASN A 502 25.40 -4.99 -46.76
C ASN A 502 24.47 -6.01 -47.50
N ILE A 503 23.18 -5.63 -47.62
CA ILE A 503 22.26 -5.84 -48.78
C ILE A 503 21.75 -7.25 -49.10
N GLY A 504 20.41 -7.35 -49.19
CA GLY A 504 19.71 -8.37 -49.98
C GLY A 504 18.21 -8.52 -49.65
N THR A 505 17.37 -7.63 -50.14
CA THR A 505 15.89 -7.82 -50.23
C THR A 505 15.54 -8.84 -51.33
N PRO A 506 14.41 -9.56 -51.19
CA PRO A 506 13.61 -9.89 -52.37
C PRO A 506 12.15 -9.47 -52.28
N SER A 507 11.63 -9.17 -53.47
CA SER A 507 10.34 -8.61 -53.83
C SER A 507 9.19 -9.62 -53.85
N ARG A 508 7.98 -9.07 -53.74
CA ARG A 508 6.63 -9.60 -54.00
C ARG A 508 6.53 -10.52 -55.23
N ASN A 509 5.66 -11.53 -55.12
CA ASN A 509 4.82 -12.00 -56.21
C ASN A 509 3.37 -12.19 -55.74
N ALA A 510 2.44 -11.73 -56.57
CA ALA A 510 1.00 -11.79 -56.41
C ALA A 510 0.43 -13.12 -56.93
N GLY A 511 -0.68 -13.57 -56.35
CA GLY A 511 -1.47 -14.69 -56.85
C GLY A 511 -2.75 -14.87 -56.02
N THR A 512 -3.86 -14.31 -56.51
CA THR A 512 -5.24 -14.69 -56.14
C THR A 512 -5.56 -16.09 -56.66
N PRO A 513 -6.48 -16.85 -56.02
CA PRO A 513 -7.80 -16.97 -56.65
C PRO A 513 -9.01 -17.12 -55.70
N SER A 514 -10.13 -16.65 -56.26
CA SER A 514 -11.52 -17.14 -56.24
C SER A 514 -12.30 -17.33 -54.94
N ARG A 515 -13.33 -16.47 -54.84
CA ARG A 515 -14.63 -16.70 -54.19
C ARG A 515 -15.25 -18.03 -54.64
N ASN A 516 -15.95 -18.70 -53.73
CA ASN A 516 -17.18 -19.41 -54.06
C ASN A 516 -18.22 -19.17 -52.96
N ALA A 517 -19.38 -18.71 -53.40
CA ALA A 517 -20.58 -18.48 -52.61
C ALA A 517 -21.32 -19.81 -52.40
N GLY A 518 -21.91 -19.96 -51.22
CA GLY A 518 -22.86 -21.04 -50.91
C GLY A 518 -23.67 -20.64 -49.70
N THR A 519 -24.82 -19.99 -49.92
CA THR A 519 -25.85 -19.76 -48.90
C THR A 519 -26.62 -21.05 -48.62
N PRO A 520 -27.18 -21.21 -47.41
CA PRO A 520 -27.70 -22.47 -46.89
C PRO A 520 -29.20 -22.67 -47.15
N SER A 521 -29.61 -23.93 -47.34
CA SER A 521 -31.01 -24.34 -47.35
C SER A 521 -31.54 -24.53 -45.93
N ARG A 522 -32.69 -23.92 -45.66
CA ARG A 522 -33.52 -24.02 -44.45
C ARG A 522 -34.03 -25.46 -44.26
N ASN A 523 -34.14 -25.89 -43.01
CA ASN A 523 -35.31 -26.65 -42.57
C ASN A 523 -35.76 -26.17 -41.20
N ALA A 524 -37.00 -25.73 -41.17
CA ALA A 524 -37.72 -25.27 -40.00
C ALA A 524 -38.26 -26.47 -39.21
N GLY A 525 -38.13 -26.41 -37.90
CA GLY A 525 -38.77 -27.33 -36.96
C GLY A 525 -39.06 -26.59 -35.67
N THR A 526 -40.27 -26.04 -35.55
CA THR A 526 -40.85 -25.57 -34.29
C THR A 526 -41.49 -26.76 -33.58
N PRO A 527 -41.40 -26.86 -32.24
CA PRO A 527 -42.66 -26.97 -31.52
C PRO A 527 -42.77 -26.08 -30.27
N SER A 528 -43.90 -25.38 -30.27
CA SER A 528 -44.81 -25.03 -29.18
C SER A 528 -44.33 -24.96 -27.72
N ARG A 529 -44.50 -23.74 -27.22
CA ARG A 529 -44.63 -23.27 -25.85
C ARG A 529 -45.83 -23.90 -25.12
N ILE A 530 -45.64 -24.38 -23.89
CA ILE A 530 -46.69 -24.47 -22.88
C ILE A 530 -46.28 -23.57 -21.71
N THR A 531 -47.10 -22.55 -21.48
CA THR A 531 -47.04 -21.63 -20.33
C THR A 531 -47.79 -22.23 -19.15
N GLY A 532 -47.17 -22.26 -17.99
CA GLY A 532 -47.82 -22.48 -16.70
C GLY A 532 -47.28 -21.49 -15.68
N THR A 533 -48.08 -20.47 -15.35
CA THR A 533 -47.87 -19.55 -14.23
C THR A 533 -48.55 -20.12 -12.98
N PRO A 534 -48.01 -19.91 -11.78
CA PRO A 534 -48.86 -19.72 -10.61
C PRO A 534 -48.60 -18.38 -9.89
N PRO A 535 -49.58 -17.92 -9.07
CA PRO A 535 -49.79 -16.52 -8.73
C PRO A 535 -49.08 -16.09 -7.44
N GLY A 536 -48.96 -14.77 -7.27
CA GLY A 536 -48.55 -14.15 -6.02
C GLY A 536 -49.68 -14.04 -4.99
N THR A 537 -49.28 -13.90 -3.73
CA THR A 537 -50.14 -13.46 -2.63
C THR A 537 -49.39 -12.40 -1.83
N ALA A 538 -50.04 -11.26 -1.68
CA ALA A 538 -49.66 -10.14 -0.84
C ALA A 538 -49.94 -10.45 0.64
N GLY A 539 -49.19 -9.78 1.53
CA GLY A 539 -49.43 -9.76 2.96
C GLY A 539 -48.84 -8.50 3.58
N THR A 540 -49.67 -7.47 3.72
CA THR A 540 -49.46 -6.24 4.49
C THR A 540 -49.63 -6.50 5.99
N PHE A 541 -48.81 -5.87 6.84
CA PHE A 541 -49.17 -5.54 8.22
C PHE A 541 -48.51 -4.23 8.66
N SER A 542 -49.35 -3.27 9.04
CA SER A 542 -49.00 -2.03 9.76
C SER A 542 -49.04 -2.27 11.28
N LYS A 543 -48.30 -1.46 12.05
CA LYS A 543 -48.68 -1.03 13.41
C LYS A 543 -47.85 0.21 13.82
N ASP A 544 -48.56 1.31 14.05
CA ASP A 544 -48.13 2.53 14.76
C ASP A 544 -48.09 2.30 16.29
N VAL A 545 -47.20 2.99 17.03
CA VAL A 545 -47.46 3.63 18.34
C VAL A 545 -46.43 4.75 18.64
N VAL A 546 -46.90 6.00 18.59
CA VAL A 546 -46.83 7.18 19.52
C VAL A 546 -45.63 7.41 20.50
N ILE A 547 -45.27 8.70 20.57
CA ILE A 547 -44.23 9.49 21.30
C ILE A 547 -44.59 9.74 22.80
N PRO A 548 -43.73 10.35 23.66
CA PRO A 548 -43.70 11.83 23.74
C PRO A 548 -42.32 12.48 24.04
N SER A 549 -42.29 13.78 23.75
CA SER A 549 -41.21 14.77 23.78
C SER A 549 -41.09 15.55 25.11
N THR A 550 -39.94 16.20 25.33
CA THR A 550 -39.79 17.32 26.29
C THR A 550 -39.05 18.50 25.66
N SER A 551 -39.51 19.70 26.04
CA SER A 551 -39.28 21.04 25.50
C SER A 551 -38.38 21.93 26.37
N THR A 552 -37.72 22.90 25.76
CA THR A 552 -37.41 24.29 26.24
C THR A 552 -36.93 25.06 24.99
N GLY A 553 -37.41 26.22 24.53
CA GLY A 553 -38.10 27.35 25.15
C GLY A 553 -37.15 28.56 25.18
N ASP A 554 -37.20 29.47 24.18
CA ASP A 554 -37.28 30.93 24.44
C ASP A 554 -37.46 31.83 23.19
N THR A 555 -38.23 32.88 23.45
CA THR A 555 -38.96 33.94 22.72
C THR A 555 -38.12 35.15 22.19
N THR A 556 -38.25 35.56 20.90
CA THR A 556 -38.84 36.84 20.31
C THR A 556 -37.95 38.11 20.22
N PRO A 557 -38.27 39.21 19.46
CA PRO A 557 -38.97 39.38 18.14
C PRO A 557 -38.46 40.52 17.16
N LEU A 558 -38.87 40.43 15.87
CA LEU A 558 -39.25 41.48 14.84
C LEU A 558 -38.22 42.47 14.20
N PRO A 559 -38.49 43.12 13.02
CA PRO A 559 -39.70 43.12 12.16
C PRO A 559 -39.52 42.89 10.63
N ASN A 560 -40.68 42.76 9.99
CA ASN A 560 -41.04 42.52 8.58
C ASN A 560 -40.62 43.58 7.54
N THR A 561 -40.46 43.13 6.29
CA THR A 561 -41.04 43.79 5.10
C THR A 561 -41.50 42.75 4.08
N MET A 562 -42.71 42.99 3.56
CA MET A 562 -43.47 42.17 2.61
C MET A 562 -42.89 42.25 1.18
N HIS A 563 -43.07 41.20 0.37
CA HIS A 563 -43.70 41.32 -0.96
C HIS A 563 -44.15 39.96 -1.51
N GLU A 564 -45.13 40.05 -2.41
CA GLU A 564 -46.16 39.08 -2.77
C GLU A 564 -45.72 37.82 -3.53
N ARG A 565 -46.57 36.79 -3.38
CA ARG A 565 -46.61 35.58 -4.19
C ARG A 565 -47.09 35.89 -5.61
N SER A 566 -46.48 35.23 -6.59
CA SER A 566 -47.19 34.80 -7.80
C SER A 566 -46.78 33.37 -8.14
N SER A 567 -47.80 32.52 -8.13
CA SER A 567 -47.79 31.10 -8.45
C SER A 567 -47.85 30.89 -9.97
N MET A 568 -46.85 30.22 -10.55
CA MET A 568 -47.01 29.50 -11.82
C MET A 568 -46.29 28.16 -11.75
N THR A 569 -47.07 27.10 -11.77
CA THR A 569 -46.68 25.70 -12.01
C THR A 569 -46.13 25.52 -13.43
N PRO A 570 -44.97 24.87 -13.63
CA PRO A 570 -44.57 24.41 -14.95
C PRO A 570 -45.13 23.01 -15.23
N VAL A 571 -45.72 22.90 -16.41
CA VAL A 571 -46.29 21.71 -17.05
C VAL A 571 -45.24 20.61 -17.25
N ARG A 572 -45.59 19.38 -16.85
CA ARG A 572 -44.77 18.18 -17.04
C ARG A 572 -44.87 17.69 -18.48
N THR A 573 -43.87 17.97 -19.30
CA THR A 573 -43.72 17.36 -20.63
C THR A 573 -43.30 15.89 -20.49
N THR A 574 -44.16 14.99 -20.98
CA THR A 574 -43.87 13.56 -21.12
C THR A 574 -42.83 13.36 -22.22
N LYS A 575 -41.59 13.01 -21.86
CA LYS A 575 -40.58 12.51 -22.81
C LYS A 575 -40.98 11.11 -23.30
N ALA A 576 -40.92 10.93 -24.61
CA ALA A 576 -41.15 9.66 -25.29
C ALA A 576 -40.12 8.60 -24.86
N ILE A 577 -40.61 7.36 -24.72
CA ILE A 577 -39.81 6.15 -24.48
C ILE A 577 -38.94 5.87 -25.71
N PRO A 578 -37.60 5.76 -25.61
CA PRO A 578 -36.78 5.32 -26.73
C PRO A 578 -37.02 3.84 -27.02
N LYS A 579 -37.21 3.52 -28.30
CA LYS A 579 -37.28 2.17 -28.84
C LYS A 579 -36.01 1.38 -28.46
N ARG A 580 -36.23 0.11 -28.12
CA ARG A 580 -35.26 -0.98 -27.95
C ARG A 580 -34.08 -0.82 -28.93
N ILE A 581 -32.90 -0.44 -28.43
CA ILE A 581 -31.65 -0.51 -29.18
C ILE A 581 -31.22 -1.97 -29.16
N ALA A 582 -31.05 -2.56 -30.35
CA ALA A 582 -30.32 -3.80 -30.52
C ALA A 582 -28.85 -3.52 -30.17
N ASN A 583 -28.37 -4.11 -29.08
CA ASN A 583 -26.99 -3.96 -28.63
C ASN A 583 -26.05 -4.76 -29.53
N ASP A 584 -25.44 -4.09 -30.51
CA ASP A 584 -24.13 -4.46 -31.04
C ASP A 584 -23.25 -3.21 -30.92
N LEU A 585 -22.55 -3.09 -29.79
CA LEU A 585 -21.53 -2.06 -29.60
C LEU A 585 -20.34 -2.37 -30.53
N THR A 586 -19.84 -1.33 -31.18
CA THR A 586 -18.68 -1.42 -32.07
C THR A 586 -17.39 -1.62 -31.27
N ALA A 587 -16.35 -2.14 -31.92
CA ALA A 587 -15.07 -2.44 -31.27
C ALA A 587 -14.40 -1.20 -30.64
N ASP A 588 -14.66 -0.01 -31.18
CA ASP A 588 -14.13 1.25 -30.68
C ASP A 588 -14.90 1.74 -29.44
N GLU A 589 -16.23 1.55 -29.38
CA GLU A 589 -17.06 1.86 -28.20
C GLU A 589 -16.72 0.96 -27.01
N ILE A 590 -16.39 -0.32 -27.28
CA ILE A 590 -15.91 -1.25 -26.24
C ILE A 590 -14.52 -0.82 -25.72
N ALA A 591 -13.64 -0.31 -26.59
CA ALA A 591 -12.33 0.18 -26.18
C ALA A 591 -12.43 1.47 -25.35
N GLU A 592 -13.42 2.31 -25.61
CA GLU A 592 -13.70 3.54 -24.87
C GLU A 592 -14.25 3.23 -23.46
N LEU A 593 -15.23 2.32 -23.35
CA LEU A 593 -15.77 1.85 -22.06
C LEU A 593 -14.72 1.13 -21.19
N ILE A 594 -13.78 0.40 -21.80
CA ILE A 594 -12.67 -0.24 -21.07
C ILE A 594 -11.68 0.79 -20.51
N ASN A 595 -11.53 1.96 -21.15
CA ASN A 595 -10.62 3.01 -20.69
C ASN A 595 -11.24 3.94 -19.64
N GLU A 596 -12.57 4.06 -19.59
CA GLU A 596 -13.26 4.83 -18.53
C GLU A 596 -13.33 4.07 -17.19
N ASP A 597 -13.38 2.73 -17.23
CA ASP A 597 -13.45 1.86 -16.05
C ASP A 597 -12.08 1.38 -15.51
N MET A 598 -10.97 1.74 -16.17
CA MET A 598 -9.59 1.38 -15.78
C MET A 598 -8.76 2.58 -15.36
#